data_AF-A0A5R2N206-F1
#
_entry.id   AF-A0A5R2N206-F1
#
_cell.length_a   1.000
_cell.length_b   1.000
_cell.length_c   1.000
_cell.angle_alpha   90.00
_cell.angle_beta   90.00
_cell.angle_gamma   90.00
#
_symmetry.space_group_name_H-M   'P 1'
#
loop_
_entity.id
_entity.type
_entity.pdbx_description
1 polymer ?
#
loop_
_entity_poly.entity_id
_entity_poly.type
_entity_poly.pdbx_seq_one_letter_code
_entity_poly.pdbx_strand_id
1 'polypeptide(L)' 'MQWLDSVAGPGYAAALLWTFAALILLVIVLIIVRLVRNLTFGTFVAGGRNRKTRLAVMDA' A
#
# COMPACT_ATOMS: atom_id res chain seq x y z
N MET A 1 21.97 27.34 -6.88
CA MET A 1 20.67 27.80 -6.34
C MET A 1 20.16 29.05 -7.05
N GLN A 2 20.99 30.07 -7.26
CA GLN A 2 20.57 31.33 -7.91
C GLN A 2 20.07 31.21 -9.37
N TRP A 3 20.46 30.14 -10.08
CA TRP A 3 19.98 29.85 -11.44
C TRP A 3 18.54 29.30 -11.48
N LEU A 4 18.04 28.72 -10.38
CA LEU A 4 16.66 28.23 -10.27
C LEU A 4 15.70 29.37 -9.92
N ASP A 5 16.11 30.27 -9.03
CA ASP A 5 15.32 31.45 -8.64
C ASP A 5 15.11 32.42 -9.81
N SER A 6 16.06 32.48 -10.76
CA SER A 6 16.00 33.37 -11.94
C SER A 6 15.06 32.89 -13.04
N VAL A 7 14.77 31.58 -13.11
CA VAL A 7 13.88 31.00 -14.15
C VAL A 7 12.46 30.82 -13.64
N ALA A 8 12.30 30.51 -12.35
CA ALA A 8 11.01 30.07 -11.82
C ALA A 8 10.41 30.99 -10.74
N GLY A 9 11.11 32.09 -10.40
CA GLY A 9 10.66 33.08 -9.43
C GLY A 9 10.91 32.65 -7.97
N PRO A 10 10.90 33.63 -7.04
CA PRO A 10 11.19 33.38 -5.64
C PRO A 10 10.18 32.40 -5.04
N GLY A 11 10.67 31.34 -4.41
CA GLY A 11 9.85 30.33 -3.73
C GLY A 11 9.56 29.07 -4.54
N TYR A 12 9.90 29.02 -5.83
CA TYR A 12 9.74 27.80 -6.63
C TYR A 12 10.52 26.61 -6.08
N ALA A 13 11.77 26.85 -5.65
CA ALA A 13 12.58 25.83 -5.00
C ALA A 13 11.91 25.26 -3.73
N ALA A 14 11.24 26.10 -2.95
CA ALA A 14 10.49 25.66 -1.77
C ALA A 14 9.24 24.83 -2.18
N ALA A 15 8.48 25.29 -3.17
CA ALA A 15 7.31 24.57 -3.68
C ALA A 15 7.67 23.17 -4.23
N LEU A 16 8.80 23.05 -4.93
CA LEU A 16 9.33 21.77 -5.39
C LEU A 16 9.63 20.83 -4.21
N LEU A 17 10.34 21.31 -3.20
CA LEU A 17 10.69 20.50 -2.02
C LEU A 17 9.45 20.01 -1.27
N TRP A 18 8.45 20.87 -1.08
CA TRP A 18 7.18 20.50 -0.46
C TRP A 18 6.40 19.48 -1.29
N THR A 19 6.44 19.60 -2.61
CA THR A 19 5.83 18.61 -3.52
C THR A 19 6.50 17.25 -3.37
N PHE A 20 7.83 17.20 -3.38
CA PHE A 20 8.57 15.96 -3.15
C PHE A 20 8.26 15.35 -1.77
N ALA A 21 8.20 16.17 -0.72
CA ALA A 21 7.81 15.72 0.62
C ALA A 21 6.39 15.14 0.64
N ALA A 22 5.42 15.78 -0.03
CA ALA A 22 4.05 15.30 -0.14
C ALA A 22 3.95 13.97 -0.90
N LEU A 23 4.73 13.80 -1.98
CA LEU A 23 4.80 12.54 -2.72
C LEU A 23 5.33 11.40 -1.85
N ILE A 24 6.39 11.65 -1.06
CA ILE A 24 6.93 10.66 -0.13
C ILE A 24 5.88 10.28 0.92
N LEU A 25 5.19 11.26 1.50
CA LEU A 25 4.13 11.03 2.47
C LEU A 25 3.00 10.17 1.87
N LEU A 26 2.57 10.48 0.65
CA LEU A 26 1.56 9.70 -0.07
C LEU A 26 1.99 8.23 -0.22
N VAL A 27 3.24 7.99 -0.64
CA VAL A 27 3.77 6.62 -0.79
C VAL A 27 3.73 5.86 0.54
N ILE A 28 4.12 6.51 1.64
CA ILE A 28 4.06 5.90 2.98
C ILE A 28 2.61 5.51 3.33
N VAL A 29 1.65 6.42 3.12
CA VAL A 29 0.22 6.15 3.37
C VAL A 29 -0.27 4.97 2.54
N LEU A 30 0.07 4.92 1.24
CA LEU A 30 -0.33 3.81 0.37
C LEU A 30 0.28 2.48 0.80
N ILE A 31 1.53 2.47 1.28
CA ILE A 31 2.17 1.28 1.84
C ILE A 31 1.40 0.81 3.08
N ILE A 32 1.08 1.71 4.02
CA ILE A 32 0.31 1.37 5.22
C ILE A 32 -1.05 0.78 4.84
N VAL A 33 -1.79 1.45 3.96
CA VAL A 33 -3.11 0.97 3.49
C VAL A 33 -2.98 -0.41 2.83
N ARG A 34 -1.94 -0.61 2.01
CA ARG A 34 -1.68 -1.90 1.37
C ARG A 34 -1.39 -3.01 2.39
N LEU A 35 -0.60 -2.72 3.41
CA LEU A 35 -0.28 -3.67 4.48
C LEU A 35 -1.54 -4.03 5.27
N VAL A 36 -2.29 -3.04 5.76
CA VAL A 36 -3.54 -3.26 6.49
C VAL A 36 -4.52 -4.06 5.65
N ARG A 37 -4.69 -3.70 4.37
CA ARG A 37 -5.59 -4.41 3.45
C ARG A 37 -5.17 -5.86 3.25
N ASN A 38 -3.87 -6.17 3.19
CA ASN A 38 -3.40 -7.55 3.04
C ASN A 38 -3.55 -8.38 4.33
N LEU A 39 -3.45 -7.74 5.50
CA LEU A 39 -3.56 -8.42 6.79
C LEU A 39 -5.01 -8.81 7.13
N THR A 40 -6.01 -8.02 6.72
CA THR A 40 -7.43 -8.31 7.01
C THR A 40 -7.97 -9.55 6.26
N PHE A 41 -7.34 -9.98 5.16
CA PHE A 41 -7.76 -11.17 4.38
C PHE A 41 -6.89 -12.42 4.62
N GLY A 42 -5.84 -12.32 5.43
CA GLY A 42 -4.80 -13.36 5.57
C GLY A 42 -5.17 -14.62 6.37
N THR A 43 -6.35 -14.69 7.01
CA THR A 43 -6.74 -15.84 7.84
C THR A 43 -7.92 -16.66 7.31
N PHE A 44 -8.62 -16.21 6.26
CA PHE A 44 -9.69 -17.01 5.63
C PHE A 44 -9.16 -18.22 4.84
N VAL A 45 -7.85 -18.27 4.55
CA VAL A 45 -7.21 -19.37 3.80
C VAL A 45 -6.42 -20.33 4.71
N ALA A 46 -6.22 -20.00 5.99
CA ALA A 46 -5.58 -20.89 6.96
C ALA A 46 -6.51 -22.01 7.48
N GLY A 47 -7.83 -21.91 7.29
CA GLY A 47 -8.82 -22.85 7.85
C GLY A 47 -9.55 -23.77 6.87
N GLY A 48 -9.32 -23.63 5.55
CA GLY A 48 -10.21 -24.22 4.54
C GLY A 48 -9.68 -25.40 3.71
N ARG A 49 -8.37 -25.66 3.71
CA ARG A 49 -7.76 -26.66 2.81
C ARG A 49 -7.58 -28.07 3.40
N ASN A 50 -7.98 -28.29 4.67
CA ASN A 50 -7.88 -29.59 5.34
C ASN A 50 -9.22 -30.14 5.86
N ARG A 51 -10.37 -29.63 5.38
CA ARG A 51 -11.61 -30.42 5.50
C ARG A 51 -11.61 -31.40 4.35
N LYS A 52 -10.89 -32.53 4.53
CA LYS A 52 -11.18 -33.74 3.77
C LYS A 52 -12.68 -33.97 3.94
N THR A 53 -13.46 -33.74 2.89
CA THR A 53 -14.86 -34.11 2.84
C THR A 53 -14.88 -35.62 3.10
N ARG A 54 -15.18 -36.04 4.32
CA ARG A 54 -15.41 -37.46 4.63
C ARG A 54 -16.77 -37.83 4.04
N LEU A 55 -16.83 -37.90 2.72
CA LEU A 55 -17.82 -38.67 1.99
C LEU A 55 -17.35 -40.12 2.04
N ALA A 56 -17.66 -40.78 3.15
CA ALA A 56 -17.56 -42.22 3.27
C ALA A 56 -18.73 -42.70 4.13
N VAL A 57 -19.93 -42.55 3.59
CA VAL A 57 -21.07 -43.42 3.90
C VAL A 57 -21.79 -43.64 2.57
N MET A 58 -21.38 -44.68 1.87
CA MET A 58 -22.23 -45.39 0.92
C MET A 58 -22.20 -46.84 1.37
N ASP A 59 -23.20 -47.24 2.14
CA ASP A 59 -23.63 -48.64 2.25
C ASP A 59 -25.08 -48.64 1.74
N ALA A 60 -25.32 -49.44 0.70
CA ALA A 60 -26.59 -49.57 0.00
C ALA A 60 -27.03 -51.03 0.05
#